data_AF-A0A6L7GDE9-F1
#
_entry.id   AF-A0A6L7GDE9-F1
#
_cell.length_a   1.000
_cell.length_b   1.000
_cell.length_c   1.000
_cell.angle_alpha   90.00
_cell.angle_beta   90.00
_cell.angle_gamma   90.00
#
_symmetry.space_group_name_H-M   'P 1'
#
loop_
_entity.id
_entity.type
_entity.pdbx_description
1 polymer ?
#
loop_
_entity_poly.entity_id
_entity_poly.type
_entity_poly.pdbx_seq_one_letter_code
_entity_poly.pdbx_strand_id
1 'polypeptide(L)'
;MSEVTLTIGGRRHTVSCAAGEEAHIAELGDIIDAKLKQMGAAASQDSKNLLFASLLLADELHEARSASSAAPVEPDENGPGQIQAQLAELERAAAQKDAELADARSAAADEIKTLQAQVSELLAQKESVRAANEGLQAEFKALENERDALAAAALSAEQTPPQDSGAHAGWGQGDLAPALERFADLLENCADKLEG
;
A
#
# COMPACT_ATOMS: atom_id res chain seq x y z
N MET A 1 14.55 33.61 -42.58
CA MET A 1 13.22 32.97 -42.70
C MET A 1 13.35 31.59 -42.11
N SER A 2 12.35 31.15 -41.36
CA SER A 2 12.33 29.83 -40.73
C SER A 2 11.38 28.91 -41.50
N GLU A 3 11.53 27.60 -41.33
CA GLU A 3 10.65 26.61 -41.94
C GLU A 3 10.21 25.58 -40.90
N VAL A 4 8.93 25.23 -40.94
CA VAL A 4 8.35 24.19 -40.09
C VAL A 4 7.81 23.08 -40.98
N THR A 5 8.10 21.83 -40.62
CA THR A 5 7.53 20.66 -41.29
C THR A 5 6.38 20.11 -40.44
N LEU A 6 5.16 20.21 -40.98
CA LEU A 6 3.92 19.72 -40.38
C LEU A 6 3.59 18.33 -40.92
N THR A 7 2.98 17.48 -40.10
CA THR A 7 2.44 16.19 -40.55
C THR A 7 0.92 16.21 -40.40
N ILE A 8 0.20 16.26 -41.51
CA ILE A 8 -1.26 16.44 -41.54
C ILE A 8 -1.85 15.34 -42.42
N GLY A 9 -2.80 14.56 -41.88
CA GLY A 9 -3.43 13.46 -42.61
C GLY A 9 -2.44 12.39 -43.11
N GLY A 10 -1.32 12.21 -42.39
CA GLY A 10 -0.25 11.28 -42.78
C GLY A 10 0.72 11.81 -43.85
N ARG A 11 0.60 13.08 -44.28
CA ARG A 11 1.49 13.72 -45.25
C ARG A 11 2.33 14.83 -44.61
N ARG A 12 3.56 14.99 -45.08
CA ARG A 12 4.46 16.06 -44.64
C ARG A 12 4.31 17.32 -45.51
N HIS A 13 4.15 18.46 -44.86
CA HIS A 13 4.00 19.78 -45.47
C HIS A 13 5.05 20.73 -44.88
N THR A 14 5.87 21.34 -45.73
CA THR A 14 6.85 22.35 -45.31
C THR A 14 6.25 23.74 -45.50
N VAL A 15 6.21 24.52 -44.42
CA VAL A 15 5.64 25.87 -44.39
C VAL A 15 6.71 26.85 -43.95
N SER A 16 6.94 27.89 -44.74
CA SER A 16 7.84 28.99 -44.38
C SER A 16 7.13 29.94 -43.42
N CYS A 17 7.78 30.28 -42.31
CA CYS A 17 7.24 31.18 -41.27
C CYS A 17 8.28 32.20 -40.81
N ALA A 18 7.82 33.19 -40.03
CA ALA A 18 8.71 34.13 -39.36
C ALA A 18 9.50 33.42 -38.25
N ALA A 19 10.67 33.97 -37.90
CA ALA A 19 11.45 33.46 -36.78
C ALA A 19 10.71 33.73 -35.46
N GLY A 20 10.50 32.70 -34.66
CA GLY A 20 9.73 32.75 -33.40
C GLY A 20 8.26 32.31 -33.52
N GLU A 21 7.75 32.09 -34.74
CA GLU A 21 6.37 31.64 -34.97
C GLU A 21 6.26 30.11 -35.12
N GLU A 22 7.38 29.39 -35.08
CA GLU A 22 7.45 27.97 -35.43
C GLU A 22 6.51 27.11 -34.58
N ALA A 23 6.43 27.40 -33.28
CA ALA A 23 5.56 26.70 -32.34
C ALA A 23 4.07 26.93 -32.64
N HIS A 24 3.70 28.17 -33.01
CA HIS A 24 2.32 28.50 -33.34
C HIS A 24 1.88 27.81 -34.65
N ILE A 25 2.75 27.80 -35.66
CA ILE A 25 2.49 27.09 -36.92
C ILE A 25 2.37 25.58 -36.70
N ALA A 26 3.19 25.00 -35.81
CA ALA A 26 3.09 23.60 -35.43
C ALA A 26 1.74 23.29 -34.77
N GLU A 27 1.31 24.10 -33.81
CA GLU A 27 0.02 23.96 -33.13
C GLU A 27 -1.17 24.07 -34.10
N LEU A 28 -1.13 25.03 -35.03
CA LEU A 28 -2.16 25.14 -36.08
C LEU A 28 -2.21 23.89 -36.98
N GLY A 29 -1.05 23.30 -37.28
CA GLY A 29 -0.95 22.03 -38.01
C GLY A 29 -1.63 20.88 -37.26
N ASP A 30 -1.41 20.78 -35.95
CA ASP A 30 -2.00 19.75 -35.10
C ASP A 30 -3.53 19.88 -35.02
N ILE A 31 -4.05 21.11 -34.96
CA ILE A 31 -5.50 21.38 -35.00
C ILE A 31 -6.12 20.88 -36.30
N ILE A 32 -5.47 21.14 -37.45
CA ILE A 32 -5.94 20.67 -38.76
C ILE A 32 -5.93 19.14 -38.82
N ASP A 33 -4.85 18.49 -38.33
CA ASP A 33 -4.74 17.03 -38.30
C ASP A 33 -5.79 16.38 -37.40
N ALA A 34 -6.05 16.96 -36.22
CA ALA A 34 -7.12 16.53 -35.33
C ALA A 34 -8.49 16.60 -36.01
N LYS A 35 -8.76 17.68 -36.75
CA LYS A 35 -10.03 17.86 -37.48
C LYS A 35 -10.22 16.83 -38.57
N LEU A 36 -9.17 16.51 -39.32
CA LEU A 36 -9.19 15.44 -40.33
C LEU A 36 -9.45 14.06 -39.72
N LYS A 37 -8.84 13.75 -38.57
CA LYS A 37 -9.05 12.49 -37.85
C LYS A 37 -10.49 12.31 -37.40
N GLN A 38 -11.13 13.38 -36.92
CA GLN A 38 -12.55 13.34 -36.51
C GLN A 38 -13.50 13.00 -37.67
N MET A 39 -13.14 13.37 -38.90
CA MET A 39 -13.98 13.13 -40.07
C MET A 39 -13.85 11.70 -40.65
N GLY A 40 -12.99 10.84 -40.10
CA GLY A 40 -12.82 9.45 -40.57
C GLY A 40 -12.23 9.36 -41.99
N ALA A 41 -11.37 10.30 -42.36
CA ALA A 41 -10.84 10.49 -43.70
C ALA A 41 -10.06 9.26 -44.23
N ALA A 42 -10.49 8.71 -45.37
CA ALA A 42 -9.70 7.75 -46.15
C ALA A 42 -8.59 8.48 -46.94
N ALA A 43 -7.38 7.91 -46.97
CA ALA A 43 -6.17 8.47 -47.62
C ALA A 43 -6.27 8.72 -49.14
N SER A 44 -7.41 8.43 -49.76
CA SER A 44 -7.65 8.61 -51.20
C SER A 44 -8.27 9.98 -51.55
N GLN A 45 -8.71 10.78 -50.58
CA GLN A 45 -9.44 12.04 -50.82
C GLN A 45 -8.84 13.24 -50.06
N ASP A 46 -7.53 13.25 -49.86
CA ASP A 46 -6.81 14.23 -49.03
C ASP A 46 -7.20 15.69 -49.32
N SER A 47 -7.27 16.12 -50.59
CA SER A 47 -7.63 17.50 -50.93
C SER A 47 -9.08 17.86 -50.58
N LYS A 48 -10.02 16.91 -50.72
CA LYS A 48 -11.42 17.12 -50.34
C LYS A 48 -11.58 17.12 -48.82
N ASN A 49 -10.87 16.23 -48.14
CA ASN A 49 -10.89 16.14 -46.68
C ASN A 49 -10.31 17.41 -46.06
N LEU A 50 -9.21 17.94 -46.60
CA LEU A 50 -8.64 19.22 -46.20
C LEU A 50 -9.62 20.38 -46.43
N LEU A 51 -10.30 20.42 -47.58
CA LEU A 51 -11.32 21.45 -47.84
C LEU A 51 -12.43 21.43 -46.78
N PHE A 52 -12.96 20.25 -46.46
CA PHE A 52 -13.99 20.12 -45.43
C PHE A 52 -13.49 20.47 -44.03
N ALA A 53 -12.27 20.06 -43.67
CA ALA A 53 -11.65 20.45 -42.41
C ALA A 53 -11.47 21.98 -42.31
N SER A 54 -11.03 22.63 -43.38
CA SER A 54 -10.91 24.10 -43.45
C SER A 54 -12.26 24.80 -43.33
N LEU A 55 -13.32 24.29 -43.97
CA LEU A 55 -14.66 24.86 -43.84
C LEU A 55 -15.20 24.76 -42.41
N LEU A 56 -14.98 23.64 -41.75
CA LEU A 56 -15.44 23.44 -40.38
C LEU A 56 -14.68 24.32 -39.38
N LEU A 57 -13.36 24.48 -39.55
CA LEU A 57 -12.57 25.41 -38.73
C LEU A 57 -12.96 26.88 -38.99
N ALA A 58 -13.31 27.23 -40.23
CA ALA A 58 -13.77 28.58 -40.56
C ALA A 58 -15.14 28.90 -39.92
N ASP A 59 -16.04 27.92 -39.86
CA ASP A 59 -17.34 28.04 -39.18
C ASP A 59 -17.16 28.26 -37.67
N GLU A 60 -16.31 27.45 -37.01
CA GLU A 60 -15.98 27.61 -35.58
C GLU A 60 -15.39 28.99 -35.27
N LEU A 61 -14.49 29.49 -36.14
CA LEU A 61 -13.93 30.83 -36.00
C LEU A 61 -14.99 31.92 -36.22
N HIS A 62 -15.93 31.72 -37.14
CA HIS A 62 -17.01 32.65 -37.40
C HIS A 62 -17.93 32.75 -36.18
N GLU A 63 -18.36 31.62 -35.63
CA GLU A 63 -19.19 31.56 -34.43
C GLU A 63 -18.51 32.21 -33.21
N ALA A 64 -17.23 31.92 -32.99
CA ALA A 64 -16.47 32.52 -31.89
C ALA A 64 -16.38 34.06 -32.01
N ARG A 65 -16.20 34.57 -33.23
CA ARG A 65 -16.16 36.03 -33.49
C ARG A 65 -17.54 36.67 -33.37
N SER A 66 -18.58 36.01 -33.86
CA SER A 66 -19.96 36.47 -33.79
C SER A 66 -20.44 36.55 -32.33
N ALA A 67 -20.13 35.53 -31.52
CA ALA A 67 -20.39 35.54 -30.07
C ALA A 67 -19.67 36.69 -29.35
N SER A 68 -18.45 37.04 -29.77
CA SER A 68 -17.73 38.20 -29.23
C SER A 68 -18.27 39.55 -29.70
N SER A 69 -18.92 39.63 -30.86
CA SER A 69 -19.49 40.88 -31.40
C SER A 69 -20.95 41.14 -30.98
N ALA A 70 -21.65 40.12 -30.49
CA ALA A 70 -23.05 40.20 -30.07
C ALA A 70 -23.25 40.84 -28.69
N ALA A 71 -22.20 41.35 -28.04
CA ALA A 71 -22.32 42.27 -26.92
C ALA A 71 -22.46 43.70 -27.49
N PRO A 72 -23.64 44.35 -27.44
CA PRO A 72 -23.74 45.76 -27.78
C PRO A 72 -22.96 46.54 -26.73
N VAL A 73 -21.84 47.14 -27.13
CA VAL A 73 -21.22 48.22 -26.36
C VAL A 73 -22.03 49.47 -26.63
N GLU A 74 -23.13 49.65 -25.90
CA GLU A 74 -23.65 50.99 -25.69
C GLU A 74 -22.70 51.71 -24.70
N PRO A 75 -22.41 53.01 -24.88
CA PRO A 75 -21.63 53.76 -23.91
C PRO A 75 -22.48 53.93 -22.64
N ASP A 76 -22.32 53.01 -21.70
CA ASP A 76 -22.95 53.05 -20.38
C ASP A 76 -22.34 54.19 -19.55
N GLU A 77 -23.13 55.22 -19.27
CA GLU A 77 -22.78 56.29 -18.33
C GLU A 77 -22.64 55.79 -16.87
N ASN A 78 -22.94 54.51 -16.59
CA ASN A 78 -22.64 53.82 -15.33
C ASN A 78 -21.37 52.94 -15.35
N GLY A 79 -20.61 52.93 -16.45
CA GLY A 79 -19.45 52.06 -16.64
C GLY A 79 -18.42 52.05 -15.50
N PRO A 80 -18.03 53.20 -14.91
CA PRO A 80 -17.08 53.23 -13.79
C PRO A 80 -17.66 52.61 -12.51
N GLY A 81 -18.95 52.81 -12.24
CA GLY A 81 -19.61 52.31 -11.03
C GLY A 81 -19.87 50.80 -11.06
N GLN A 82 -20.23 50.26 -12.23
CA GLN A 82 -20.41 48.82 -12.40
C GLN A 82 -19.08 48.07 -12.33
N ILE A 83 -18.02 48.60 -12.93
CA ILE A 83 -16.67 48.00 -12.85
C ILE A 83 -16.17 48.01 -11.40
N GLN A 84 -16.36 49.11 -10.66
CA GLN A 84 -15.99 49.18 -9.24
C GLN A 84 -16.80 48.20 -8.37
N ALA A 85 -18.09 48.04 -8.65
CA ALA A 85 -18.93 47.07 -7.95
C ALA A 85 -18.49 45.62 -8.22
N GLN A 86 -18.19 45.29 -9.47
CA GLN A 86 -17.66 43.98 -9.86
C GLN A 86 -16.28 43.70 -9.25
N LEU A 87 -15.41 44.72 -9.18
CA LEU A 87 -14.09 44.58 -8.56
C LEU A 87 -14.22 44.32 -7.05
N ALA A 88 -15.09 45.05 -6.35
CA ALA A 88 -15.36 44.82 -4.93
C ALA A 88 -15.99 43.44 -4.65
N GLU A 89 -16.80 42.93 -5.58
CA GLU A 89 -17.35 41.58 -5.49
C GLU A 89 -16.27 40.51 -5.69
N LEU A 90 -15.39 40.68 -6.67
CA LEU A 90 -14.24 39.79 -6.90
C LEU A 90 -13.27 39.79 -5.72
N GLU A 91 -12.99 40.94 -5.12
CA GLU A 91 -12.13 41.05 -3.93
C GLU A 91 -12.72 40.31 -2.73
N ARG A 92 -14.04 40.43 -2.51
CA ARG A 92 -14.73 39.67 -1.45
C ARG A 92 -14.72 38.18 -1.73
N ALA A 93 -14.95 37.77 -2.98
CA ALA A 93 -14.90 36.37 -3.37
C ALA A 93 -13.49 35.79 -3.19
N ALA A 94 -12.46 36.54 -3.55
CA ALA A 94 -11.06 36.15 -3.35
C ALA A 94 -10.74 35.99 -1.86
N ALA A 95 -11.11 36.98 -1.03
CA ALA A 95 -10.91 36.90 0.42
C ALA A 95 -11.64 35.71 1.06
N GLN A 96 -12.85 35.40 0.59
CA GLN A 96 -13.59 34.23 1.04
C GLN A 96 -12.88 32.92 0.65
N LYS A 97 -12.41 32.81 -0.59
CA LYS A 97 -11.68 31.62 -1.05
C LYS A 97 -10.36 31.46 -0.29
N ASP A 98 -9.65 32.53 0.00
CA ASP A 98 -8.41 32.50 0.78
C ASP A 98 -8.66 32.02 2.23
N ALA A 99 -9.75 32.47 2.85
CA ALA A 99 -10.17 31.97 4.16
C ALA A 99 -10.51 30.47 4.13
N GLU A 100 -11.32 30.04 3.14
CA GLU A 100 -11.64 28.61 2.95
C GLU A 100 -10.36 27.76 2.71
N LEU A 101 -9.39 28.28 1.97
CA LEU A 101 -8.10 27.60 1.75
C LEU A 101 -7.25 27.55 3.02
N ALA A 102 -7.28 28.58 3.85
CA ALA A 102 -6.57 28.58 5.14
C ALA A 102 -7.17 27.55 6.10
N ASP A 103 -8.50 27.46 6.16
CA ASP A 103 -9.21 26.46 6.98
C ASP A 103 -8.97 25.04 6.46
N ALA A 104 -9.00 24.82 5.15
CA ALA A 104 -8.69 23.51 4.57
C ALA A 104 -7.24 23.08 4.84
N ARG A 105 -6.28 24.02 4.80
CA ARG A 105 -4.86 23.75 5.10
C ARG A 105 -4.63 23.41 6.56
N SER A 106 -5.30 24.09 7.49
CA SER A 106 -5.17 23.80 8.93
C SER A 106 -5.77 22.42 9.26
N ALA A 107 -6.95 22.12 8.72
CA ALA A 107 -7.57 20.79 8.86
C ALA A 107 -6.69 19.67 8.29
N ALA A 108 -6.10 19.87 7.11
CA ALA A 108 -5.18 18.90 6.52
C ALA A 108 -3.91 18.72 7.37
N ALA A 109 -3.39 19.79 7.99
CA ALA A 109 -2.23 19.70 8.88
C ALA A 109 -2.54 18.88 10.15
N ASP A 110 -3.73 19.03 10.73
CA ASP A 110 -4.18 18.24 11.88
C ASP A 110 -4.38 16.77 11.52
N GLU A 111 -4.90 16.48 10.32
CA GLU A 111 -5.03 15.12 9.81
C GLU A 111 -3.67 14.46 9.57
N ILE A 112 -2.72 15.17 8.95
CA ILE A 112 -1.34 14.69 8.77
C ILE A 112 -0.70 14.35 10.12
N LYS A 113 -0.86 15.22 11.12
CA LYS A 113 -0.34 14.97 12.47
C LYS A 113 -0.95 13.73 13.11
N THR A 114 -2.24 13.52 12.91
CA THR A 114 -2.96 12.35 13.40
C THR A 114 -2.47 11.08 12.73
N LEU A 115 -2.34 11.08 11.40
CA LEU A 115 -1.82 9.96 10.62
C LEU A 115 -0.37 9.63 10.99
N GLN A 116 0.48 10.64 11.19
CA GLN A 116 1.86 10.43 11.67
C GLN A 116 1.90 9.73 13.03
N ALA A 117 1.03 10.13 13.96
CA ALA A 117 0.91 9.46 15.26
C ALA A 117 0.46 8.00 15.10
N GLN A 118 -0.56 7.74 14.27
CA GLN A 118 -1.04 6.39 13.98
C GLN A 118 0.04 5.50 13.33
N VAL A 119 0.83 6.04 12.39
CA VAL A 119 1.93 5.29 11.75
C VAL A 119 3.00 4.94 12.77
N SER A 120 3.37 5.85 13.67
CA SER A 120 4.36 5.57 14.70
C SER A 120 3.91 4.47 15.66
N GLU A 121 2.63 4.48 16.04
CA GLU A 121 2.01 3.46 16.89
C GLU A 121 1.97 2.09 16.17
N LEU A 122 1.52 2.05 14.91
CA LEU A 122 1.47 0.81 14.13
C LEU A 122 2.85 0.18 13.92
N LEU A 123 3.90 0.99 13.75
CA LEU A 123 5.27 0.49 13.66
C LEU A 123 5.72 -0.14 14.98
N ALA A 124 5.45 0.50 16.12
CA ALA A 124 5.75 -0.05 17.44
C ALA A 124 5.00 -1.37 17.70
N GLN A 125 3.71 -1.42 17.34
CA GLN A 125 2.90 -2.64 17.43
C GLN A 125 3.46 -3.76 16.53
N LYS A 126 3.85 -3.43 15.29
CA LYS A 126 4.44 -4.40 14.36
C LYS A 126 5.73 -5.00 14.91
N GLU A 127 6.60 -4.19 15.51
CA GLU A 127 7.84 -4.69 16.13
C GLU A 127 7.55 -5.56 17.35
N SER A 128 6.59 -5.18 18.20
CA SER A 128 6.17 -5.98 19.35
C SER A 128 5.63 -7.35 18.92
N VAL A 129 4.74 -7.39 17.91
CA VAL A 129 4.18 -8.64 17.37
C VAL A 129 5.26 -9.50 16.72
N ARG A 130 6.23 -8.88 16.05
CA ARG A 130 7.37 -9.61 15.48
C ARG A 130 8.21 -10.27 16.57
N ALA A 131 8.57 -9.53 17.62
CA ALA A 131 9.33 -10.07 18.74
C ALA A 131 8.58 -11.21 19.45
N ALA A 132 7.27 -11.06 19.64
CA ALA A 132 6.43 -12.12 20.21
C ALA A 132 6.43 -13.39 19.35
N ASN A 133 6.32 -13.26 18.02
CA ASN A 133 6.38 -14.40 17.11
C ASN A 133 7.75 -15.09 17.13
N GLU A 134 8.84 -14.33 17.14
CA GLU A 134 10.20 -14.88 17.24
C GLU A 134 10.38 -15.65 18.56
N GLY A 135 9.83 -15.13 19.67
CA GLY A 135 9.79 -15.83 20.96
C GLY A 135 9.01 -17.14 20.91
N LEU A 136 7.77 -17.11 20.42
CA LEU A 136 6.93 -18.31 20.29
C LEU A 136 7.55 -19.37 19.37
N GLN A 137 8.21 -18.97 18.29
CA GLN A 137 8.94 -19.88 17.41
C GLN A 137 10.12 -20.56 18.12
N ALA A 138 10.82 -19.83 19.00
CA ALA A 138 11.91 -20.39 19.79
C ALA A 138 11.38 -21.39 20.84
N GLU A 139 10.29 -21.05 21.53
CA GLU A 139 9.63 -21.95 22.48
C GLU A 139 9.14 -23.23 21.80
N PHE A 140 8.51 -23.11 20.63
CA PHE A 140 8.04 -24.27 19.87
C PHE A 140 9.20 -25.21 19.50
N LYS A 141 10.31 -24.67 19.00
CA LYS A 141 11.51 -25.47 18.70
C LYS A 141 12.11 -26.14 19.95
N ALA A 142 12.09 -25.46 21.09
CA ALA A 142 12.57 -26.04 22.35
C ALA A 142 11.70 -27.24 22.78
N LEU A 143 10.37 -27.10 22.68
CA LEU A 143 9.43 -28.18 22.96
C LEU A 143 9.55 -29.35 21.98
N GLU A 144 9.81 -29.09 20.70
CA GLU A 144 10.10 -30.15 19.72
C GLU A 144 11.35 -30.94 20.09
N ASN A 145 12.44 -30.26 20.48
CA ASN A 145 13.67 -30.92 20.93
C ASN A 145 13.44 -31.75 22.21
N GLU A 146 12.66 -31.23 23.16
CA GLU A 146 12.32 -31.95 24.40
C GLU A 146 11.49 -33.20 24.09
N ARG A 147 10.48 -33.09 23.22
CA ARG A 147 9.69 -34.23 22.74
C ARG A 147 10.58 -35.29 22.11
N ASP A 148 11.50 -34.89 21.23
CA ASP A 148 12.37 -35.83 20.51
C ASP A 148 13.37 -36.51 21.46
N ALA A 149 13.90 -35.78 22.44
CA ALA A 149 14.76 -36.35 23.48
C ALA A 149 14.01 -37.36 24.36
N LEU A 150 12.78 -37.05 24.78
CA LEU A 150 11.94 -37.97 25.54
C LEU A 150 11.57 -39.21 24.72
N ALA A 151 11.25 -39.05 23.44
CA ALA A 151 10.98 -40.16 22.53
C ALA A 151 12.22 -41.08 22.39
N ALA A 152 13.42 -40.51 22.21
CA ALA A 152 14.67 -41.27 22.13
C ALA A 152 14.99 -41.99 23.45
N ALA A 153 14.72 -41.36 24.60
CA ALA A 153 14.90 -41.96 25.92
C ALA A 153 13.95 -43.15 26.14
N ALA A 154 12.69 -43.02 25.72
CA ALA A 154 11.71 -44.11 25.77
C ALA A 154 12.12 -45.31 24.90
N LEU A 155 12.56 -45.06 23.66
CA LEU A 155 13.12 -46.09 22.77
C LEU A 155 14.35 -46.79 23.37
N SER A 156 15.25 -46.03 24.00
CA SER A 156 16.43 -46.59 24.66
C SER A 156 16.07 -47.46 25.87
N ALA A 157 15.05 -47.06 26.64
CA ALA A 157 14.55 -47.84 27.77
C ALA A 157 13.92 -49.18 27.33
N GLU A 158 13.20 -49.20 26.19
CA GLU A 158 12.66 -50.44 25.60
C GLU A 158 13.75 -51.36 25.02
N GLN A 159 14.83 -50.80 24.47
CA GLN A 159 15.93 -51.58 23.88
C GLN A 159 16.95 -52.08 24.91
N THR A 160 16.93 -51.54 26.13
CA THR A 160 17.77 -52.05 27.21
C THR A 160 17.17 -53.38 27.66
N PRO A 161 17.85 -54.53 27.48
CA PRO A 161 17.37 -55.79 28.04
C PRO A 161 17.23 -55.60 29.55
N PRO A 162 16.27 -56.25 30.23
CA PRO A 162 16.32 -56.32 31.68
C PRO A 162 17.74 -56.78 32.04
N GLN A 163 18.51 -55.89 32.66
CA GLN A 163 19.84 -56.25 33.11
C GLN A 163 19.63 -57.40 34.07
N ASP A 164 20.04 -58.59 33.62
CA ASP A 164 20.24 -59.76 34.46
C ASP A 164 21.46 -59.52 35.36
N SER A 165 21.52 -58.36 36.00
CA SER A 165 21.98 -58.29 37.37
C SER A 165 20.90 -59.01 38.17
N GLY A 166 21.18 -60.28 38.48
CA GLY A 166 20.36 -61.15 39.30
C GLY A 166 19.99 -60.52 40.64
N ALA A 167 18.97 -59.68 40.60
CA ALA A 167 18.51 -58.87 41.73
C ALA A 167 17.04 -58.49 41.56
N HIS A 168 16.23 -59.38 40.97
CA HIS A 168 14.82 -59.44 41.38
C HIS A 168 14.41 -60.89 41.67
N ALA A 169 13.98 -61.08 42.91
CA ALA A 169 13.12 -62.16 43.39
C ALA A 169 13.75 -63.55 43.54
N GLY A 170 14.90 -63.61 44.22
CA GLY A 170 15.22 -64.76 45.05
C GLY A 170 15.40 -64.28 46.47
N TRP A 171 14.45 -64.57 47.37
CA TRP A 171 14.86 -64.85 48.74
C TRP A 171 15.74 -66.09 48.61
N GLY A 172 17.05 -65.88 48.38
CA GLY A 172 17.98 -66.98 48.20
C GLY A 172 17.86 -67.87 49.42
N GLN A 173 17.62 -69.16 49.21
CA GLN A 173 17.46 -70.17 50.26
C GLN A 173 18.57 -70.11 51.34
N GLY A 174 19.72 -69.47 51.06
CA GLY A 174 20.83 -69.26 51.97
C GLY A 174 20.74 -68.08 52.94
N ASP A 175 19.91 -67.07 52.71
CA ASP A 175 19.84 -65.86 53.57
C ASP A 175 18.55 -65.79 54.42
N LEU A 176 17.59 -66.66 54.11
CA LEU A 176 16.35 -66.80 54.87
C LEU A 176 16.59 -67.51 56.22
N ALA A 177 17.49 -68.51 56.26
CA ALA A 177 17.72 -69.30 57.46
C ALA A 177 18.31 -68.46 58.62
N PRO A 178 19.35 -67.62 58.43
CA PRO A 178 19.84 -66.75 59.50
C PRO A 178 18.83 -65.67 59.91
N ALA A 179 17.98 -65.21 58.98
CA ALA A 179 16.95 -64.22 59.27
C ALA A 179 15.80 -64.82 60.11
N LEU A 180 15.38 -66.06 59.82
CA LEU A 180 14.38 -66.76 60.62
C LEU A 180 14.89 -67.10 62.01
N GLU A 181 16.15 -67.50 62.14
CA GLU A 181 16.77 -67.82 63.44
C GLU A 181 16.80 -66.58 64.34
N ARG A 182 17.24 -65.44 63.80
CA ARG A 182 17.20 -64.14 64.52
C ARG A 182 15.79 -63.72 64.91
N PHE A 183 14.79 -64.03 64.08
CA PHE A 183 13.40 -63.70 64.38
C PHE A 183 12.82 -64.62 65.47
N ALA A 184 13.20 -65.90 65.47
CA ALA A 184 12.85 -66.84 66.52
C ALA A 184 13.42 -66.41 67.88
N ASP A 185 14.70 -66.02 67.94
CA ASP A 185 15.34 -65.48 69.16
C ASP A 185 14.61 -64.24 69.68
N LEU A 186 14.11 -63.39 68.78
CA LEU A 186 13.39 -62.17 69.13
C LEU A 186 12.01 -62.48 69.72
N LEU A 187 11.31 -63.48 69.19
CA LEU A 187 10.04 -63.95 69.73
C LEU A 187 10.22 -64.62 71.10
N GLU A 188 11.27 -65.43 71.28
CA GLU A 188 11.59 -66.07 72.56
C GLU A 188 11.88 -65.01 73.64
N ASN A 189 12.72 -64.02 73.33
CA ASN A 189 12.98 -62.90 74.24
C ASN A 189 11.73 -62.05 74.56
N CYS A 190 10.79 -61.96 73.63
CA CYS A 190 9.52 -61.28 73.87
C CYS A 190 8.58 -62.11 74.76
N ALA A 191 8.55 -63.43 74.59
CA ALA A 191 7.79 -64.34 75.44
C ALA A 191 8.31 -64.33 76.89
N ASP A 192 9.63 -64.42 77.09
CA ASP A 192 10.26 -64.36 78.41
C ASP A 192 9.94 -63.05 79.16
N LYS A 193 9.84 -61.93 78.43
CA LYS A 193 9.44 -60.63 78.99
C LYS A 193 7.96 -60.50 79.32
N LEU A 194 7.11 -61.34 78.76
CA LEU A 194 5.67 -61.36 79.03
C LEU A 194 5.31 -62.36 80.14
N GLU A 195 6.14 -63.37 80.38
CA GLU A 195 5.94 -64.36 81.45
C GLU A 195 6.60 -63.99 82.79
N GLY A 196 7.48 -62.98 82.81
CA GLY A 196 8.10 -62.41 84.03
C GLY A 196 7.42 -61.13 84.53
#